data_AF-A0A699SB65-F1
#
_entry.id   AF-A0A699SB65-F1
#
_cell.length_a   1.000
_cell.length_b   1.000
_cell.length_c   1.000
_cell.angle_alpha   90.00
_cell.angle_beta   90.00
_cell.angle_gamma   90.00
#
_symmetry.space_group_name_H-M   'P 1'
#
loop_
_entity.id
_entity.type
_entity.pdbx_description
1 polymer ?
#
loop_
_entity_poly.entity_id
_entity_poly.type
_entity_poly.pdbx_seq_one_letter_code
_entity_poly.pdbx_strand_id
1 'polypeptide(L)'
;HDAIWVIVDRLTKSAYFLPIREDFKMERLARLYLNEIFARNGMPVSIISDLDSRFTSRFWQSMQEALGTRARIMDFRGSWDVHLPLVEFSYNNSFHSSLRCASFEALYRRKCHSPILWAEVGEGKLIGPEIV
;
A
#
# COMPACT_ATOMS: atom_id res chain seq x y z
N HIS A 1 9.94 11.57 8.36
CA HIS A 1 10.11 10.78 7.13
C HIS A 1 9.81 11.69 5.94
N ASP A 2 10.53 11.54 4.84
CA ASP A 2 10.36 12.39 3.64
C ASP A 2 9.93 11.60 2.40
N ALA A 3 9.96 10.26 2.44
CA ALA A 3 9.50 9.39 1.36
C ALA A 3 8.78 8.14 1.87
N ILE A 4 7.94 7.55 1.01
CA ILE A 4 7.25 6.26 1.26
C ILE A 4 7.93 5.18 0.44
N TRP A 5 8.44 4.15 1.10
CA TRP A 5 8.86 2.93 0.40
C TRP A 5 7.68 2.00 0.25
N VAL A 6 7.21 1.84 -0.99
CA VAL A 6 6.10 0.96 -1.34
C VAL A 6 6.66 -0.37 -1.80
N ILE A 7 6.28 -1.45 -1.12
CA ILE A 7 6.70 -2.81 -1.45
C ILE A 7 5.44 -3.61 -1.75
N VAL A 8 5.34 -4.14 -2.97
CA VAL A 8 4.15 -4.87 -3.43
C VAL A 8 4.51 -6.30 -3.75
N ASP A 9 3.84 -7.25 -3.09
CA ASP A 9 3.92 -8.65 -3.48
C ASP A 9 3.16 -8.85 -4.80
N ARG A 10 3.86 -9.36 -5.81
CA ARG A 10 3.29 -9.48 -7.16
C ARG A 10 2.13 -10.46 -7.23
N LEU A 11 2.18 -11.53 -6.44
CA LEU A 11 1.25 -12.65 -6.47
C LEU A 11 -0.09 -12.27 -5.84
N THR A 12 -0.04 -11.75 -4.62
CA THR A 12 -1.22 -11.42 -3.79
C THR A 12 -1.64 -9.96 -3.92
N LYS A 13 -0.84 -9.14 -4.62
CA LYS A 13 -0.99 -7.69 -4.70
C LYS A 13 -0.93 -6.98 -3.34
N SER A 14 -0.54 -7.68 -2.27
CA SER A 14 -0.42 -7.06 -0.94
C SER A 14 0.67 -6.00 -0.97
N ALA A 15 0.34 -4.80 -0.51
CA ALA A 15 1.26 -3.67 -0.44
C ALA A 15 1.65 -3.39 1.02
N TYR A 16 2.90 -3.01 1.21
CA TYR A 16 3.45 -2.51 2.46
C TYR A 16 3.93 -1.09 2.26
N PHE A 17 3.55 -0.20 3.16
CA PHE A 17 3.89 1.22 3.08
C PHE A 17 4.79 1.59 4.25
N LEU A 18 6.09 1.67 4.00
CA LEU A 18 7.07 1.98 5.04
C LEU A 18 7.51 3.45 4.93
N PRO A 19 7.43 4.22 6.02
CA PRO A 19 7.97 5.56 6.04
C PRO A 19 9.51 5.49 6.07
N ILE A 20 10.17 6.13 5.11
CA ILE A 20 11.64 6.16 5.01
C ILE A 20 12.16 7.60 4.95
N ARG A 21 13.48 7.73 5.01
CA ARG A 21 14.15 8.95 4.58
C ARG A 21 15.01 8.67 3.35
N GLU A 22 15.03 9.58 2.40
CA GLU A 22 15.85 9.46 1.18
C GLU A 22 17.34 9.32 1.48
N ASP A 23 17.80 9.84 2.62
CA ASP A 23 19.19 9.74 3.08
C ASP A 23 19.53 8.43 3.81
N PHE A 24 18.58 7.48 3.91
CA PHE A 24 18.85 6.19 4.53
C PHE A 24 19.88 5.41 3.70
N LYS A 25 20.96 5.01 4.36
CA LYS A 25 21.96 4.10 3.78
C LYS A 25 21.34 2.74 3.45
N MET A 26 21.91 2.07 2.45
CA MET A 26 21.44 0.76 1.97
C MET A 26 21.40 -0.29 3.07
N GLU A 27 22.34 -0.29 4.03
CA GLU A 27 22.34 -1.25 5.14
C GLU A 27 21.12 -1.07 6.05
N ARG A 28 20.65 0.18 6.23
CA ARG A 28 19.45 0.48 6.99
C ARG A 28 18.21 0.02 6.24
N LEU A 29 18.13 0.28 4.94
CA LEU A 29 17.03 -0.18 4.09
C LEU A 29 16.94 -1.71 4.05
N ALA A 30 18.08 -2.40 3.94
CA ALA A 30 18.12 -3.86 3.98
C ALA A 30 17.62 -4.43 5.31
N ARG A 31 18.03 -3.84 6.45
CA ARG A 31 17.52 -4.25 7.77
C ARG A 31 16.02 -4.01 7.92
N LEU A 32 15.53 -2.87 7.44
CA LEU A 32 14.09 -2.57 7.44
C LEU A 32 13.31 -3.58 6.60
N TYR A 33 13.80 -3.90 5.40
CA TYR A 33 13.19 -4.91 4.55
C TYR A 33 13.12 -6.28 5.25
N LEU A 34 14.22 -6.71 5.88
CA LEU A 34 14.25 -7.99 6.59
C LEU A 34 13.30 -8.02 7.81
N ASN A 35 13.26 -6.94 8.59
CA ASN A 35 12.44 -6.90 9.79
C ASN A 35 10.94 -6.76 9.49
N GLU A 36 10.58 -5.95 8.49
CA GLU A 36 9.18 -5.64 8.23
C GLU A 36 8.54 -6.58 7.21
N ILE A 37 9.29 -6.98 6.18
CA ILE A 37 8.72 -7.76 5.06
C ILE A 37 9.07 -9.24 5.21
N PHE A 38 10.35 -9.55 5.35
CA PHE A 38 10.80 -10.94 5.43
C PHE A 38 10.24 -11.64 6.67
N ALA A 39 10.17 -10.97 7.82
CA ALA A 39 9.58 -11.53 9.04
C ALA A 39 8.08 -11.85 8.89
N ARG A 40 7.34 -11.10 8.06
CA ARG A 40 5.89 -11.28 7.87
C ARG A 40 5.56 -12.33 6.80
N ASN A 41 6.33 -12.35 5.71
CA ASN A 41 5.98 -13.10 4.50
C ASN A 41 6.98 -14.20 4.13
N GLY A 42 8.15 -14.25 4.76
CA GLY A 42 9.23 -15.15 4.38
C GLY A 42 10.04 -14.66 3.18
N MET A 43 10.86 -15.56 2.61
CA MET A 43 11.86 -15.19 1.59
C MET A 43 11.16 -14.97 0.24
N PRO A 44 11.30 -13.80 -0.40
CA PRO A 44 10.85 -13.64 -1.77
C PRO A 44 11.72 -14.48 -2.71
N VAL A 45 11.10 -15.09 -3.73
CA VAL A 45 11.83 -15.82 -4.77
C VAL A 45 12.60 -14.87 -5.69
N SER A 46 12.07 -13.65 -5.90
CA SER A 46 12.71 -12.61 -6.69
C SER A 46 12.23 -11.23 -6.24
N ILE A 47 13.11 -10.23 -6.34
CA ILE A 47 12.79 -8.83 -6.06
C ILE A 47 13.05 -8.06 -7.35
N ILE A 48 12.06 -7.25 -7.76
CA ILE A 48 12.22 -6.26 -8.82
C ILE A 48 12.02 -4.91 -8.17
N SER A 49 13.04 -4.06 -8.23
CA SER A 49 13.03 -2.71 -7.69
C SER A 49 13.23 -1.75 -8.84
N ASP A 50 12.38 -0.73 -8.93
CA ASP A 50 12.61 0.38 -9.84
C ASP A 50 13.66 1.28 -9.18
N LEU A 51 14.93 1.14 -9.60
CA LEU A 51 16.04 2.03 -9.18
C LEU A 51 15.96 3.39 -9.87
N ASP A 52 14.75 3.89 -10.12
CA ASP A 52 14.55 4.91 -11.12
C ASP A 52 14.54 6.31 -10.52
N SER A 53 15.62 7.05 -10.78
CA SER A 53 15.68 8.52 -10.59
C SER A 53 14.62 9.26 -11.42
N ARG A 54 13.91 8.55 -12.34
CA ARG A 54 12.84 9.14 -13.11
C ARG A 54 11.60 9.49 -12.30
N PHE A 55 11.29 8.86 -11.18
CA PHE A 55 10.15 9.29 -10.35
C PHE A 55 10.34 10.69 -9.72
N THR A 56 11.56 11.23 -9.73
CA THR A 56 11.88 12.64 -9.45
C THR A 56 12.30 13.43 -10.70
N SER A 57 12.19 12.84 -11.90
CA SER A 57 12.62 13.49 -13.14
C SER A 57 11.64 14.54 -13.64
N ARG A 58 12.23 15.51 -14.37
CA ARG A 58 11.51 16.52 -15.15
C ARG A 58 10.42 15.94 -16.07
N PHE A 59 10.55 14.67 -16.49
CA PHE A 59 9.53 13.99 -17.29
C PHE A 59 8.16 13.93 -16.60
N TRP A 60 8.10 13.52 -15.32
CA TRP A 60 6.82 13.45 -14.61
C TRP A 60 6.27 14.83 -14.26
N GLN A 61 7.12 15.83 -14.03
CA GLN A 61 6.69 17.22 -13.87
C GLN A 61 6.03 17.74 -15.16
N SER A 62 6.71 17.59 -16.30
CA SER A 62 6.18 17.99 -17.61
C SER A 62 4.94 17.18 -18.02
N MET A 63 4.87 15.89 -17.68
CA MET A 63 3.69 15.06 -17.91
C MET A 63 2.49 15.53 -17.09
N GLN A 64 2.69 15.87 -15.82
CA GLN A 64 1.64 16.43 -14.95
C GLN A 64 1.15 17.79 -15.46
N GLU A 65 2.05 18.66 -15.92
CA GLU A 65 1.71 19.93 -16.57
C GLU A 65 0.91 19.73 -17.86
N ALA A 66 1.36 18.84 -18.74
CA ALA A 66 0.69 18.54 -20.00
C ALA A 66 -0.71 17.91 -19.82
N LEU A 67 -0.88 17.09 -18.78
CA LEU A 67 -2.15 16.44 -18.46
C LEU A 67 -3.06 17.30 -17.55
N GLY A 68 -2.63 18.49 -17.14
CA GLY A 68 -3.36 19.34 -16.20
C GLY A 68 -3.60 18.70 -14.83
N THR A 69 -2.86 17.64 -14.49
CA THR A 69 -3.02 16.88 -13.25
C THR A 69 -2.05 17.43 -12.21
N ARG A 70 -2.58 18.05 -11.16
CA ARG A 70 -1.79 18.38 -9.97
C ARG A 70 -1.74 17.16 -9.05
N ALA A 71 -0.56 16.59 -8.83
CA ALA A 71 -0.34 15.72 -7.68
C ALA A 71 -0.62 16.52 -6.40
N ARG A 72 -1.79 16.30 -5.79
CA ARG A 72 -2.09 16.88 -4.49
C ARG A 72 -1.44 15.99 -3.44
N ILE A 73 -0.35 16.48 -2.89
CA ILE A 73 0.10 16.03 -1.57
C ILE A 73 -1.01 16.43 -0.61
N MET A 74 -1.74 15.44 -0.10
CA MET A 74 -2.73 15.70 0.94
C MET A 74 -1.96 16.08 2.20
N ASP A 75 -2.05 17.36 2.57
CA ASP A 75 -1.51 17.86 3.84
C ASP A 75 -2.42 17.38 4.95
N PHE A 76 -2.20 16.16 5.42
CA PHE A 76 -2.74 15.72 6.69
C PHE A 76 -2.20 16.68 7.75
N ARG A 77 -3.06 17.34 8.52
CA ARG A 77 -2.66 18.22 9.64
C ARG A 77 -2.03 17.39 10.78
N GLY A 78 -0.85 16.83 10.52
CA GLY A 78 -0.16 15.80 11.30
C GLY A 78 0.87 15.07 10.43
N SER A 79 1.79 14.33 11.06
CA SER A 79 2.78 13.57 10.31
C SER A 79 2.09 12.46 9.51
N TRP A 80 2.18 12.49 8.18
CA TRP A 80 1.47 11.56 7.27
C TRP A 80 1.77 10.07 7.53
N ASP A 81 2.93 9.79 8.13
CA ASP A 81 3.40 8.46 8.48
C ASP A 81 2.49 7.76 9.51
N VAL A 82 1.80 8.51 10.37
CA VAL A 82 0.85 7.93 11.35
C VAL A 82 -0.37 7.29 10.68
N HIS A 83 -0.67 7.67 9.44
CA HIS A 83 -1.81 7.16 8.69
C HIS A 83 -1.45 5.98 7.78
N LEU A 84 -0.17 5.66 7.59
CA LEU A 84 0.25 4.56 6.72
C LEU A 84 -0.36 3.20 7.11
N PRO A 85 -0.50 2.83 8.39
CA PRO A 85 -1.17 1.58 8.74
C PRO A 85 -2.63 1.54 8.25
N LEU A 86 -3.34 2.67 8.28
CA LEU A 86 -4.71 2.76 7.79
C LEU A 86 -4.78 2.73 6.25
N VAL A 87 -3.81 3.36 5.58
CA VAL A 87 -3.68 3.31 4.12
C VAL A 87 -3.37 1.88 3.67
N GLU A 88 -2.41 1.22 4.30
CA GLU A 88 -2.06 -0.18 4.08
C GLU A 88 -3.27 -1.10 4.30
N PHE A 89 -3.96 -0.92 5.42
CA PHE A 89 -5.18 -1.66 5.72
C PHE A 89 -6.26 -1.44 4.64
N SER A 90 -6.51 -0.19 4.25
CA SER A 90 -7.55 0.13 3.27
C SER A 90 -7.20 -0.44 1.89
N TYR A 91 -5.94 -0.32 1.46
CA TYR A 91 -5.46 -0.89 0.21
C TYR A 91 -5.60 -2.42 0.21
N ASN A 92 -5.04 -3.09 1.22
CA ASN A 92 -5.01 -4.56 1.25
C ASN A 92 -6.39 -5.20 1.43
N ASN A 93 -7.37 -4.46 1.94
CA ASN A 93 -8.76 -4.92 2.06
C ASN A 93 -9.67 -4.46 0.91
N SER A 94 -9.17 -3.65 -0.01
CA SER A 94 -9.93 -3.25 -1.19
C SER A 94 -9.99 -4.38 -2.21
N PHE A 95 -11.07 -4.43 -2.99
CA PHE A 95 -11.23 -5.44 -4.04
C PHE A 95 -10.28 -5.16 -5.22
N HIS A 96 -9.47 -6.16 -5.58
CA HIS A 96 -8.62 -6.11 -6.76
C HIS A 96 -9.24 -6.93 -7.90
N SER A 97 -9.67 -6.26 -8.97
CA SER A 97 -10.33 -6.91 -10.12
C SER A 97 -9.48 -8.01 -10.78
N SER A 98 -8.16 -7.83 -10.81
CA SER A 98 -7.21 -8.83 -11.35
C SER A 98 -7.10 -10.09 -10.49
N LEU A 99 -7.35 -10.00 -9.19
CA LEU A 99 -7.38 -11.14 -8.26
C LEU A 99 -8.78 -11.69 -8.04
N ARG A 100 -9.81 -10.88 -8.31
CA ARG A 100 -11.22 -11.12 -7.95
C ARG A 100 -11.46 -11.29 -6.45
N CYS A 101 -10.58 -10.72 -5.64
CA CYS A 101 -10.69 -10.69 -4.18
C CYS A 101 -9.84 -9.53 -3.63
N ALA A 102 -9.86 -9.32 -2.31
CA ALA A 102 -8.93 -8.41 -1.68
C ALA A 102 -7.52 -9.03 -1.53
N SER A 103 -6.47 -8.20 -1.52
CA SER A 103 -5.10 -8.69 -1.34
C SER A 103 -4.89 -9.44 -0.04
N PHE A 104 -5.53 -8.99 1.05
CA PHE A 104 -5.54 -9.68 2.33
C PHE A 104 -6.12 -11.10 2.21
N GLU A 105 -7.21 -11.26 1.46
CA GLU A 105 -7.83 -12.57 1.22
C GLU A 105 -6.92 -13.47 0.39
N ALA A 106 -6.24 -12.93 -0.63
CA ALA A 106 -5.27 -13.67 -1.43
C ALA A 106 -4.07 -14.14 -0.60
N LEU A 107 -3.56 -13.28 0.29
CA LEU A 107 -2.38 -13.56 1.12
C LEU A 107 -2.66 -14.55 2.24
N TYR A 108 -3.72 -14.31 3.02
CA TYR A 108 -4.00 -15.11 4.22
C TYR A 108 -5.05 -16.19 4.00
N ARG A 109 -5.65 -16.27 2.81
CA ARG A 109 -6.74 -17.21 2.47
C ARG A 109 -7.93 -17.14 3.42
N ARG A 110 -8.19 -15.96 3.98
CA ARG A 110 -9.31 -15.68 4.89
C ARG A 110 -9.79 -14.25 4.71
N LYS A 111 -11.07 -13.99 5.02
CA LYS A 111 -11.62 -12.64 5.01
C LYS A 111 -11.07 -11.82 6.18
N CYS A 112 -10.92 -10.51 5.97
CA CYS A 112 -10.61 -9.61 7.06
C CYS A 112 -11.83 -9.44 7.97
N HIS A 113 -11.68 -9.73 9.26
CA HIS A 113 -12.72 -9.47 10.25
C HIS A 113 -12.58 -8.04 10.75
N SER A 114 -12.97 -7.08 9.92
CA SER A 114 -13.04 -5.68 10.33
C SER A 114 -14.48 -5.31 10.70
N PRO A 115 -14.72 -4.51 11.75
CA PRO A 115 -16.05 -4.00 12.09
C PRO A 115 -16.67 -3.13 10.98
N ILE A 116 -15.85 -2.67 10.03
CA ILE A 116 -16.27 -1.88 8.88
C ILE A 116 -16.69 -2.88 7.80
N LEU A 117 -17.99 -3.15 7.74
CA LEU A 117 -18.61 -3.97 6.71
C LEU A 117 -18.47 -3.25 5.36
N TRP A 118 -17.47 -3.63 4.56
CA TRP A 118 -17.40 -3.29 3.15
C TRP A 118 -18.31 -4.24 2.38
N ALA A 119 -19.62 -4.05 2.52
CA ALA A 119 -20.56 -4.67 1.59
C ALA A 119 -20.27 -4.09 0.21
N GLU A 120 -20.07 -4.97 -0.77
CA GLU A 120 -19.90 -4.58 -2.17
C GLU A 120 -21.01 -3.61 -2.56
N VAL A 121 -20.65 -2.39 -2.98
CA VAL A 121 -21.56 -1.51 -3.72
C VAL A 121 -21.78 -2.19 -5.08
N GLY A 122 -22.68 -3.17 -5.10
CA GLY A 122 -22.84 -4.09 -6.22
C GLY A 122 -24.12 -4.93 -6.17
N GLU A 123 -24.50 -5.51 -5.02
CA GLU A 123 -25.77 -6.23 -4.90
C GLU A 123 -26.44 -5.95 -3.55
N GLY A 124 -27.67 -5.43 -3.61
CA GLY A 124 -28.40 -4.94 -2.46
C GLY A 124 -28.85 -6.04 -1.51
N LYS A 125 -28.32 -6.02 -0.27
CA LYS A 125 -29.11 -6.19 0.96
C LYS A 125 -28.23 -5.86 2.17
N LEU A 126 -28.57 -4.77 2.86
CA LEU A 126 -28.03 -4.46 4.18
C LEU A 126 -28.68 -5.39 5.20
N ILE A 127 -27.89 -6.28 5.80
CA ILE A 127 -28.23 -6.94 7.07
C ILE A 127 -27.10 -6.57 8.02
N GLY A 128 -27.36 -5.57 8.87
CA GLY A 128 -26.45 -5.21 9.96
C GLY A 128 -26.55 -6.23 11.10
N PRO A 129 -25.51 -6.40 11.93
CA PRO A 129 -25.58 -7.26 13.10
C PRO A 129 -26.45 -6.62 14.20
N GLU A 130 -27.35 -7.42 14.80
CA GLU A 130 -27.91 -7.09 16.11
C GLU A 130 -26.76 -7.11 17.13
N ILE A 131 -26.55 -5.96 17.76
CA ILE A 131 -25.68 -5.81 18.92
C ILE A 131 -26.47 -6.34 20.11
N VAL A 132 -25.97 -7.40 20.76
CA VAL A 132 -26.39 -7.82 22.11
C VAL A 132 -25.68 -6.96 23.14
#